data_AF-A0A3B0C338-F1
#
_entry.id   AF-A0A3B0C338-F1
#
_cell.length_a   1.000
_cell.length_b   1.000
_cell.length_c   1.000
_cell.angle_alpha   90.00
_cell.angle_beta   90.00
_cell.angle_gamma   90.00
#
_symmetry.space_group_name_H-M   'P 1'
#
loop_
_entity.id
_entity.type
_entity.pdbx_description
1 polymer ?
#
loop_
_entity_poly.entity_id
_entity_poly.type
_entity_poly.pdbx_seq_one_letter_code
_entity_poly.pdbx_strand_id
1 'polypeptide(L)'
;MIFTGMTEERVLNWSFPDFMVVISDKAFGEIARETAPIVFKAYKVDREASMKQSTERLYALDEELRRVPTYYTQYREGLEKAGINLFTLGFLGLVFLAATGSIIYFKQLTEAHSDKERYVILRKIGVKKKEISLSIAKQTGFVFVLPLAIGLLHCGAILKAVTTLYGSVSEVNLTVPIVSAMLVYIVIYCGYYALTVHSYNQIVNR
;
A
#
# COMPACT_ATOMS: atom_id res chain seq x y z
N MET A 1 21.32 21.47 29.23
CA MET A 1 19.93 21.54 28.76
C MET A 1 19.09 20.64 29.65
N ILE A 2 18.02 21.15 30.28
CA ILE A 2 17.09 20.34 31.08
C ILE A 2 15.83 20.17 30.23
N PHE A 3 15.43 18.92 29.97
CA PHE A 3 14.21 18.62 29.21
C PHE A 3 12.99 18.94 30.08
N THR A 4 12.11 19.82 29.59
CA THR A 4 10.93 20.31 30.33
C THR A 4 9.62 19.71 29.84
N GLY A 5 9.59 19.04 28.69
CA GLY A 5 8.40 18.41 28.14
C GLY A 5 8.43 18.29 26.62
N MET A 6 7.41 17.63 26.06
CA MET A 6 7.20 17.45 24.62
C MET A 6 5.71 17.65 24.32
N THR A 7 5.41 18.34 23.21
CA THR A 7 4.06 18.46 22.65
C THR A 7 3.93 17.44 21.51
N GLU A 8 2.78 16.77 21.45
CA GLU A 8 2.45 15.86 20.32
C GLU A 8 2.09 16.63 19.05
N GLU A 9 1.63 17.88 19.20
CA GLU A 9 1.26 18.71 18.05
C GLU A 9 2.49 19.27 17.33
N ARG A 10 2.49 19.12 16.01
CA ARG A 10 3.47 19.77 15.13
C ARG A 10 3.21 21.26 15.06
N VAL A 11 4.20 22.04 15.50
CA VAL A 11 4.17 23.51 15.42
C VAL A 11 4.48 24.02 14.01
N LEU A 12 5.20 23.22 13.21
CA LEU A 12 5.58 23.52 11.83
C LEU A 12 5.06 22.43 10.87
N ASN A 13 4.90 22.79 9.59
CA ASN A 13 4.43 21.85 8.57
C ASN A 13 5.44 20.71 8.29
N TRP A 14 5.03 19.72 7.50
CA TRP A 14 5.82 18.54 7.12
C TRP A 14 7.09 18.84 6.31
N SER A 15 7.35 20.10 5.95
CA SER A 15 8.57 20.51 5.23
C SER A 15 9.75 20.78 6.17
N PHE A 16 9.55 20.73 7.50
CA PHE A 16 10.58 20.95 8.51
C PHE A 16 11.01 19.63 9.18
N PRO A 17 12.27 19.54 9.65
CA PRO A 17 12.84 18.30 10.19
C PRO A 17 12.00 17.70 11.31
N ASP A 18 12.04 16.36 11.41
CA ASP A 18 11.19 15.57 12.31
C ASP A 18 11.48 15.79 13.81
N PHE A 19 12.61 16.41 14.14
CA PHE A 19 12.98 16.72 15.52
C PHE A 19 13.07 18.23 15.74
N MET A 20 12.18 18.74 16.59
CA MET A 20 12.15 20.13 17.02
C MET A 20 12.25 20.21 18.53
N VAL A 21 13.09 21.12 19.02
CA VAL A 21 13.27 21.35 20.46
C VAL A 21 13.01 22.82 20.75
N VAL A 22 12.13 23.08 21.70
CA VAL A 22 11.97 24.42 22.26
C VAL A 22 13.07 24.65 23.27
N ILE A 23 13.87 25.69 23.07
CA ILE A 23 15.04 26.02 23.89
C ILE A 23 14.83 27.37 24.57
N SER A 24 15.51 27.62 25.69
CA SER A 24 15.44 28.91 26.37
C SER A 24 16.20 30.00 25.59
N ASP A 25 15.81 31.26 25.78
CA ASP A 25 16.46 32.41 25.14
C ASP A 25 17.98 32.45 25.40
N LYS A 26 18.40 32.02 26.60
CA LYS A 26 19.83 31.91 26.95
C LYS A 26 20.55 30.90 26.05
N ALA A 27 19.99 29.68 25.91
CA ALA A 27 20.58 28.64 25.06
C ALA A 27 20.56 29.04 23.58
N PHE A 28 19.48 29.69 23.13
CA PHE A 28 19.41 30.27 21.79
C PHE A 28 20.51 31.31 21.55
N GLY A 29 20.73 32.21 22.52
CA GLY A 29 21.77 33.24 22.42
C GLY A 29 23.20 32.69 22.37
N GLU A 30 23.47 31.54 22.99
CA GLU A 30 24.77 30.85 22.89
C GLU A 30 24.98 30.28 21.47
N ILE A 31 23.96 29.58 20.92
CA ILE A 31 24.04 28.97 19.58
C ILE A 31 24.08 30.02 18.47
N ALA A 32 23.30 31.10 18.60
CA ALA A 32 23.21 32.16 17.60
C ALA A 32 24.54 32.93 17.41
N ARG A 33 25.48 32.83 18.36
CA ARG A 33 26.84 33.39 18.24
C ARG A 33 27.74 32.57 17.34
N GLU A 34 27.51 31.26 17.27
CA GLU A 34 28.31 30.34 16.45
C GLU A 34 27.70 30.15 15.06
N THR A 35 26.37 30.24 14.94
CA THR A 35 25.66 30.06 13.67
C THR A 35 24.56 31.10 13.52
N ALA A 36 24.53 31.80 12.38
CA ALA A 36 23.50 32.80 12.10
C ALA A 36 22.11 32.14 12.06
N PRO A 37 21.12 32.65 12.82
CA PRO A 37 19.79 32.06 12.89
C PRO A 37 18.99 32.33 11.61
N ILE A 38 18.24 31.33 11.16
CA ILE A 38 17.23 31.48 10.11
C ILE A 38 15.88 31.70 10.80
N VAL A 39 15.26 32.86 10.55
CA VAL A 39 13.98 33.24 11.17
C VAL A 39 12.83 32.90 10.23
N PHE A 40 11.93 32.04 10.70
CA PHE A 40 10.68 31.73 10.00
C PHE A 40 9.51 32.46 10.68
N LYS A 41 8.65 33.11 9.88
CA LYS A 41 7.39 33.69 10.34
C LYS A 41 6.24 32.80 9.88
N ALA A 42 5.51 32.25 10.83
CA ALA A 42 4.31 31.45 10.57
C ALA A 42 3.09 32.18 11.13
N TYR A 43 1.97 32.10 10.42
CA TYR A 43 0.68 32.65 10.86
C TYR A 43 -0.29 31.50 11.05
N LYS A 44 -0.81 31.35 12.27
CA LYS A 44 -1.94 30.45 12.53
C LYS A 44 -3.22 31.15 12.10
N VAL A 45 -4.08 30.43 11.38
CA VAL A 45 -5.35 30.98 10.90
C VAL A 45 -6.49 30.12 11.43
N ASP A 46 -7.56 30.75 11.91
CA ASP A 46 -8.77 30.04 12.29
C ASP A 46 -9.48 29.44 11.05
N ARG A 47 -10.06 28.24 11.19
CA ARG A 47 -10.79 27.53 10.12
C ARG A 47 -9.95 27.25 8.86
N GLU A 48 -8.77 26.67 9.06
CA GLU A 48 -7.76 26.35 8.04
C GLU A 48 -8.31 25.63 6.79
N ALA A 49 -9.27 24.71 6.95
CA ALA A 49 -9.87 23.95 5.85
C ALA A 49 -10.74 24.79 4.88
N SER A 50 -11.15 26.00 5.26
CA SER A 50 -12.05 26.86 4.46
C SER A 50 -11.31 27.95 3.68
N MET A 51 -9.97 27.92 3.67
CA MET A 51 -9.13 29.06 3.27
C MET A 51 -8.87 29.24 1.77
N LYS A 52 -9.54 28.48 0.89
CA LYS A 52 -9.36 28.59 -0.57
C LYS A 52 -9.37 30.05 -1.06
N GLN A 53 -10.43 30.79 -0.72
CA GLN A 53 -10.64 32.16 -1.18
C GLN A 53 -9.58 33.13 -0.63
N SER A 54 -9.16 32.93 0.61
CA SER A 54 -8.14 33.75 1.27
C SER A 54 -6.74 33.48 0.70
N THR A 55 -6.41 32.21 0.41
CA THR A 55 -5.18 31.83 -0.30
C THR A 55 -5.14 32.43 -1.70
N GLU A 56 -6.24 32.36 -2.45
CA GLU A 56 -6.34 32.96 -3.79
C GLU A 56 -6.14 34.47 -3.75
N ARG A 57 -6.74 35.16 -2.76
CA ARG A 57 -6.52 36.59 -2.55
C ARG A 57 -5.07 36.90 -2.19
N LEU A 58 -4.44 36.12 -1.30
CA LEU A 58 -3.03 36.29 -0.94
C LEU A 58 -2.11 36.20 -2.16
N TYR A 59 -2.34 35.20 -3.02
CA TYR A 59 -1.57 34.98 -4.25
C TYR A 59 -1.86 35.99 -5.37
N ALA A 60 -2.91 36.80 -5.23
CA ALA A 60 -3.24 37.88 -6.14
C ALA A 60 -2.59 39.22 -5.73
N LEU A 61 -2.15 39.35 -4.48
CA LEU A 61 -1.53 40.59 -3.98
C LEU A 61 -0.10 40.76 -4.48
N ASP A 62 0.66 39.68 -4.58
CA ASP A 62 2.07 39.70 -5.00
C ASP A 62 2.47 38.35 -5.62
N GLU A 63 3.36 38.37 -6.60
CA GLU A 63 3.89 37.17 -7.24
C GLU A 63 4.84 36.38 -6.32
N GLU A 64 5.59 37.05 -5.43
CA GLU A 64 6.43 36.38 -4.43
C GLU A 64 5.58 35.58 -3.43
N LEU A 65 4.38 36.08 -3.11
CA LEU A 65 3.46 35.41 -2.18
C LEU A 65 2.94 34.07 -2.71
N ARG A 66 2.96 33.83 -4.03
CA ARG A 66 2.61 32.54 -4.63
C ARG A 66 3.53 31.40 -4.20
N ARG A 67 4.75 31.73 -3.78
CA ARG A 67 5.73 30.75 -3.27
C ARG A 67 5.54 30.42 -1.79
N VAL A 68 4.69 31.16 -1.09
CA VAL A 68 4.44 30.93 0.33
C VAL A 68 3.52 29.71 0.48
N PRO A 69 3.94 28.67 1.22
CA PRO A 69 3.10 27.51 1.48
C PRO A 69 1.93 27.93 2.36
N THR A 70 0.71 27.63 1.91
CA THR A 70 -0.51 27.81 2.72
C THR A 70 -1.05 26.45 3.13
N TYR A 71 -1.80 26.40 4.22
CA TYR A 71 -2.47 25.17 4.63
C TYR A 71 -3.30 24.57 3.48
N TYR A 72 -4.11 25.39 2.80
CA TYR A 72 -4.98 24.95 1.71
C TYR A 72 -4.18 24.34 0.55
N THR A 73 -3.09 24.96 0.11
CA THR A 73 -2.27 24.40 -0.99
C THR A 73 -1.58 23.11 -0.59
N GLN A 74 -0.99 23.05 0.61
CA GLN A 74 -0.34 21.83 1.08
C GLN A 74 -1.32 20.68 1.30
N TYR A 75 -2.50 20.96 1.86
CA TYR A 75 -3.56 19.98 2.04
C TYR A 75 -4.04 19.43 0.70
N ARG A 76 -4.30 20.31 -0.28
CA ARG A 76 -4.73 19.90 -1.62
C ARG A 76 -3.68 19.11 -2.37
N GLU A 77 -2.44 19.58 -2.40
CA GLU A 77 -1.34 18.83 -3.00
C GLU A 77 -1.16 17.46 -2.33
N GLY A 78 -1.33 17.39 -1.01
CA GLY A 78 -1.30 16.14 -0.27
C GLY A 78 -2.38 15.16 -0.74
N LEU A 79 -3.63 15.62 -0.86
CA LEU A 79 -4.73 14.82 -1.38
C LEU A 79 -4.52 14.38 -2.84
N GLU A 80 -4.06 15.29 -3.70
CA GLU A 80 -3.83 15.02 -5.11
C GLU A 80 -2.69 13.99 -5.28
N LYS A 81 -1.57 14.15 -4.56
CA LYS A 81 -0.46 13.17 -4.54
C LYS A 81 -0.92 11.83 -3.99
N ALA A 82 -1.68 11.82 -2.89
CA ALA A 82 -2.21 10.58 -2.32
C ALA A 82 -3.14 9.85 -3.30
N GLY A 83 -4.01 10.58 -3.99
CA GLY A 83 -4.90 10.04 -5.02
C GLY A 83 -4.15 9.42 -6.19
N ILE A 84 -3.13 10.12 -6.72
CA ILE A 84 -2.28 9.59 -7.79
C ILE A 84 -1.54 8.34 -7.31
N ASN A 85 -0.96 8.35 -6.11
CA ASN A 85 -0.26 7.19 -5.57
C ASN A 85 -1.18 5.98 -5.39
N LEU A 86 -2.40 6.18 -4.86
CA LEU A 86 -3.40 5.12 -4.71
C LEU A 86 -3.79 4.52 -6.06
N PHE A 87 -4.03 5.37 -7.06
CA PHE A 87 -4.35 4.91 -8.41
C PHE A 87 -3.19 4.12 -9.02
N THR A 88 -1.98 4.69 -9.06
CA THR A 88 -0.83 4.07 -9.72
C THR A 88 -0.45 2.76 -9.05
N LEU A 89 -0.30 2.74 -7.72
CA LEU A 89 0.12 1.54 -6.98
C LEU A 89 -0.98 0.48 -6.94
N GLY A 90 -2.25 0.90 -6.77
CA GLY A 90 -3.39 -0.02 -6.79
C GLY A 90 -3.58 -0.67 -8.15
N PHE A 91 -3.53 0.12 -9.23
CA PHE A 91 -3.64 -0.39 -10.59
C PHE A 91 -2.47 -1.31 -10.94
N LEU A 92 -1.24 -0.90 -10.63
CA LEU A 92 -0.05 -1.71 -10.87
C LEU A 92 -0.12 -3.04 -10.11
N GLY A 93 -0.60 -3.02 -8.86
CA GLY A 93 -0.86 -4.22 -8.07
C GLY A 93 -1.86 -5.15 -8.73
N LEU A 94 -2.98 -4.63 -9.24
CA LEU A 94 -3.98 -5.42 -9.99
C LEU A 94 -3.43 -6.01 -11.29
N VAL A 95 -2.61 -5.24 -12.02
CA VAL A 95 -1.96 -5.72 -13.26
C VAL A 95 -1.00 -6.86 -12.95
N PHE A 96 -0.13 -6.73 -11.95
CA PHE A 96 0.77 -7.80 -11.57
C PHE A 96 0.01 -9.03 -11.06
N LEU A 97 -1.04 -8.82 -10.28
CA LEU A 97 -1.92 -9.90 -9.81
C LEU A 97 -2.53 -10.69 -10.98
N ALA A 98 -3.12 -9.99 -11.95
CA ALA A 98 -3.68 -10.60 -13.15
C ALA A 98 -2.60 -11.30 -13.99
N ALA A 99 -1.42 -10.69 -14.12
CA ALA A 99 -0.30 -11.27 -14.85
C ALA A 99 0.18 -12.58 -14.19
N THR A 100 0.45 -12.58 -12.88
CA THR A 100 0.88 -13.79 -12.15
C THR A 100 -0.20 -14.88 -12.19
N GLY A 101 -1.47 -14.52 -11.98
CA GLY A 101 -2.58 -15.47 -12.10
C GLY A 101 -2.66 -16.10 -13.49
N SER A 102 -2.50 -15.29 -14.55
CA SER A 102 -2.50 -15.76 -15.94
C SER A 102 -1.30 -16.64 -16.26
N ILE A 103 -0.10 -16.31 -15.77
CA ILE A 103 1.11 -17.12 -15.95
C ILE A 103 0.90 -18.52 -15.35
N ILE A 104 0.40 -18.60 -14.11
CA ILE A 104 0.14 -19.89 -13.46
C ILE A 104 -0.95 -20.66 -14.20
N TYR A 105 -2.04 -19.97 -14.60
CA TYR A 105 -3.12 -20.56 -15.38
C TYR A 105 -2.61 -21.22 -16.68
N PHE A 106 -1.85 -20.48 -17.50
CA PHE A 106 -1.33 -21.02 -18.76
C PHE A 106 -0.31 -22.13 -18.55
N LYS A 107 0.56 -22.02 -17.53
CA LYS A 107 1.48 -23.10 -17.15
C LYS A 107 0.72 -24.39 -16.84
N GLN A 108 -0.33 -24.31 -16.04
CA GLN A 108 -1.15 -25.45 -15.65
C GLN A 108 -1.92 -26.04 -16.84
N LEU A 109 -2.42 -25.21 -17.75
CA LEU A 109 -3.04 -25.69 -19.00
C LEU A 109 -2.05 -26.45 -19.88
N THR A 110 -0.83 -25.96 -20.02
CA THR A 110 0.23 -26.65 -20.78
C THR A 110 0.54 -28.01 -20.15
N GLU A 111 0.68 -28.07 -18.82
CA GLU A 111 0.85 -29.33 -18.08
C GLU A 111 -0.34 -30.29 -18.32
N ALA A 112 -1.59 -29.78 -18.34
CA ALA A 112 -2.79 -30.58 -18.59
C ALA A 112 -2.78 -31.25 -19.98
N HIS A 113 -2.29 -30.54 -21.00
CA HIS A 113 -2.17 -31.10 -22.35
C HIS A 113 -1.10 -32.19 -22.41
N SER A 114 0.06 -31.96 -21.79
CA SER A 114 1.15 -32.95 -21.73
C SER A 114 0.78 -34.20 -20.93
N ASP A 115 0.06 -34.04 -19.81
CA ASP A 115 -0.32 -35.16 -18.94
C ASP A 115 -1.56 -35.94 -19.42
N LYS A 116 -2.22 -35.49 -20.49
CA LYS A 116 -3.48 -36.08 -20.95
C LYS A 116 -3.38 -37.59 -21.20
N GLU A 117 -2.34 -38.05 -21.90
CA GLU A 117 -2.15 -39.48 -22.18
C GLU A 117 -1.93 -40.30 -20.91
N ARG A 118 -1.16 -39.74 -19.95
CA ARG A 118 -0.92 -40.37 -18.66
C ARG A 118 -2.22 -40.58 -17.88
N TYR A 119 -3.10 -39.59 -17.87
CA TYR A 119 -4.41 -39.73 -17.24
C TYR A 119 -5.35 -40.70 -18.00
N VAL A 120 -5.22 -40.83 -19.32
CA VAL A 120 -5.92 -41.88 -20.09
C VAL A 120 -5.48 -43.27 -19.64
N ILE A 121 -4.18 -43.49 -19.44
CA ILE A 121 -3.64 -44.78 -18.94
C ILE A 121 -4.19 -45.07 -17.54
N LEU A 122 -4.18 -44.08 -16.63
CA LEU A 122 -4.74 -44.22 -15.28
C LEU A 122 -6.22 -44.64 -15.32
N ARG A 123 -7.01 -44.11 -16.25
CA ARG A 123 -8.40 -44.55 -16.44
C ARG A 123 -8.50 -45.99 -16.92
N LYS A 124 -7.62 -46.42 -17.84
CA LYS A 124 -7.61 -47.80 -18.37
C LYS A 124 -7.31 -48.85 -17.29
N ILE A 125 -6.53 -48.49 -16.27
CA ILE A 125 -6.23 -49.37 -15.14
C ILE A 125 -7.24 -49.23 -13.97
N GLY A 126 -8.33 -48.49 -14.16
CA GLY A 126 -9.47 -48.46 -13.24
C GLY A 126 -9.59 -47.22 -12.33
N VAL A 127 -8.73 -46.21 -12.45
CA VAL A 127 -8.84 -44.98 -11.65
C VAL A 127 -10.08 -44.18 -12.06
N LYS A 128 -10.89 -43.75 -11.09
CA LYS A 128 -12.14 -43.02 -11.34
C LYS A 128 -11.85 -41.57 -11.75
N LYS A 129 -12.67 -41.00 -12.64
CA LYS A 129 -12.56 -39.57 -13.04
C LYS A 129 -12.58 -38.60 -11.84
N LYS A 130 -13.34 -38.93 -10.79
CA LYS A 130 -13.41 -38.15 -9.54
C LYS A 130 -12.06 -38.12 -8.79
N GLU A 131 -11.33 -39.24 -8.79
CA GLU A 131 -10.01 -39.34 -8.15
C GLU A 131 -8.96 -38.55 -8.93
N ILE A 132 -9.02 -38.61 -10.26
CA ILE A 132 -8.19 -37.77 -11.14
C ILE A 132 -8.45 -36.28 -10.88
N SER A 133 -9.72 -35.87 -10.83
CA SER A 133 -10.09 -34.48 -10.59
C SER A 133 -9.64 -33.97 -9.21
N LEU A 134 -9.76 -34.80 -8.18
CA LEU A 134 -9.26 -34.49 -6.84
C LEU A 134 -7.73 -34.35 -6.83
N SER A 135 -7.01 -35.21 -7.56
CA SER A 135 -5.56 -35.12 -7.70
C SER A 135 -5.14 -33.82 -8.37
N ILE A 136 -5.79 -33.45 -9.48
CA ILE A 136 -5.55 -32.18 -10.18
C ILE A 136 -5.81 -30.99 -9.25
N ALA A 137 -6.95 -30.98 -8.54
CA ALA A 137 -7.29 -29.90 -7.63
C ALA A 137 -6.22 -29.70 -6.52
N LYS A 138 -5.68 -30.79 -5.96
CA LYS A 138 -4.61 -30.74 -4.96
C LYS A 138 -3.28 -30.25 -5.53
N GLN A 139 -2.87 -30.78 -6.69
CA GLN A 139 -1.63 -30.40 -7.36
C GLN A 139 -1.66 -28.92 -7.75
N THR A 140 -2.70 -28.48 -8.45
CA THR A 140 -2.90 -27.09 -8.83
C THR A 140 -3.00 -26.20 -7.58
N GLY A 141 -3.65 -26.68 -6.52
CA GLY A 141 -3.80 -25.94 -5.25
C GLY A 141 -2.45 -25.61 -4.63
N PHE A 142 -1.53 -26.58 -4.60
CA PHE A 142 -0.17 -26.35 -4.09
C PHE A 142 0.57 -25.24 -4.85
N VAL A 143 0.40 -25.18 -6.19
CA VAL A 143 1.05 -24.15 -7.02
C VAL A 143 0.48 -22.76 -6.77
N PHE A 144 -0.82 -22.63 -6.50
CA PHE A 144 -1.45 -21.34 -6.20
C PHE A 144 -1.25 -20.88 -4.76
N VAL A 145 -1.21 -21.81 -3.80
CA VAL A 145 -1.05 -21.50 -2.37
C VAL A 145 0.31 -20.85 -2.10
N LEU A 146 1.37 -21.25 -2.80
CA LEU A 146 2.71 -20.75 -2.51
C LEU A 146 2.86 -19.24 -2.77
N PRO A 147 2.49 -18.69 -3.95
CA PRO A 147 2.48 -17.25 -4.16
C PRO A 147 1.50 -16.52 -3.24
N LEU A 148 0.30 -17.09 -3.03
CA LEU A 148 -0.72 -16.50 -2.15
C LEU A 148 -0.18 -16.33 -0.72
N ALA A 149 0.41 -17.38 -0.15
CA ALA A 149 0.96 -17.38 1.20
C ALA A 149 2.09 -16.36 1.35
N ILE A 150 3.02 -16.30 0.39
CA ILE A 150 4.11 -15.31 0.40
C ILE A 150 3.54 -13.89 0.38
N GLY A 151 2.56 -13.61 -0.48
CA GLY A 151 1.89 -12.32 -0.55
C GLY A 151 1.22 -11.93 0.78
N LEU A 152 0.46 -12.85 1.38
CA LEU A 152 -0.22 -12.61 2.65
C LEU A 152 0.76 -12.41 3.82
N LEU A 153 1.86 -13.19 3.87
CA LEU A 153 2.92 -13.01 4.86
C LEU A 153 3.59 -11.64 4.71
N HIS A 154 3.87 -11.22 3.47
CA HIS A 154 4.46 -9.91 3.20
C HIS A 154 3.52 -8.78 3.63
N CYS A 155 2.22 -8.85 3.29
CA CYS A 155 1.23 -7.88 3.75
C CYS A 155 1.11 -7.84 5.29
N GLY A 156 1.15 -9.00 5.95
CA GLY A 156 1.16 -9.08 7.41
C GLY A 156 2.41 -8.45 8.04
N ALA A 157 3.58 -8.65 7.44
CA ALA A 157 4.82 -8.02 7.88
C ALA A 157 4.76 -6.49 7.73
N ILE A 158 4.21 -5.98 6.63
CA ILE A 158 3.99 -4.54 6.42
C ILE A 158 3.02 -4.00 7.47
N LEU A 159 1.88 -4.65 7.69
CA LEU A 159 0.90 -4.22 8.69
C LEU A 159 1.55 -4.14 10.09
N LYS A 160 2.33 -5.15 10.47
CA LYS A 160 3.06 -5.15 11.74
C LYS A 160 4.09 -4.01 11.80
N ALA A 161 4.88 -3.82 10.75
CA ALA A 161 5.89 -2.77 10.72
C ALA A 161 5.26 -1.37 10.85
N VAL A 162 4.19 -1.12 10.09
CA VAL A 162 3.47 0.16 10.11
C VAL A 162 2.80 0.41 11.46
N THR A 163 2.13 -0.59 12.03
CA THR A 163 1.50 -0.46 13.35
C THR A 163 2.53 -0.25 14.47
N THR A 164 3.68 -0.91 14.42
CA THR A 164 4.75 -0.69 15.41
C THR A 164 5.40 0.69 15.28
N LEU A 165 5.65 1.16 14.05
CA LEU A 165 6.35 2.43 13.82
C LEU A 165 5.45 3.66 14.02
N TYR A 166 4.17 3.56 13.66
CA TYR A 166 3.26 4.70 13.62
C TYR A 166 2.09 4.60 14.59
N GLY A 167 1.86 3.43 15.23
CA GLY A 167 0.70 3.20 16.10
C GLY A 167 0.69 4.05 17.38
N SER A 168 1.84 4.57 17.80
CA SER A 168 1.96 5.47 18.96
C SER A 168 1.82 6.96 18.60
N VAL A 169 1.91 7.30 17.31
CA VAL A 169 2.07 8.69 16.83
C VAL A 169 0.90 9.14 15.95
N SER A 170 0.06 8.20 15.49
CA SER A 170 -1.02 8.49 14.53
C SER A 170 -2.31 7.75 14.87
N GLU A 171 -3.44 8.45 14.92
CA GLU A 171 -4.78 7.85 15.05
C GLU A 171 -5.25 7.13 13.76
N VAL A 172 -4.42 7.09 12.73
CA VAL A 172 -4.78 6.52 11.42
C VAL A 172 -4.75 4.98 11.48
N ASN A 173 -5.93 4.36 11.43
CA ASN A 173 -6.07 2.90 11.38
C ASN A 173 -5.87 2.36 9.95
N LEU A 174 -4.66 1.88 9.66
CA LEU A 174 -4.31 1.28 8.37
C LEU A 174 -4.67 -0.22 8.26
N THR A 175 -5.17 -0.83 9.33
CA THR A 175 -5.56 -2.24 9.37
C THR A 175 -6.69 -2.52 8.38
N VAL A 176 -7.72 -1.68 8.37
CA VAL A 176 -8.90 -1.88 7.50
C VAL A 176 -8.51 -1.86 5.99
N PRO A 177 -7.79 -0.84 5.48
CA PRO A 177 -7.34 -0.84 4.09
C PRO A 177 -6.43 -2.02 3.71
N ILE A 178 -5.51 -2.43 4.60
CA ILE A 178 -4.58 -3.52 4.29
C ILE A 178 -5.33 -4.86 4.26
N VAL A 179 -6.20 -5.12 5.23
CA VAL A 179 -7.01 -6.35 5.29
C VAL A 179 -7.97 -6.42 4.12
N SER A 180 -8.58 -5.31 3.70
CA SER A 180 -9.46 -5.30 2.52
C SER A 180 -8.69 -5.62 1.24
N ALA A 181 -7.48 -5.09 1.08
CA ALA A 181 -6.60 -5.44 -0.05
C ALA A 181 -6.20 -6.93 -0.03
N MET A 182 -5.87 -7.49 1.14
CA MET A 182 -5.60 -8.93 1.29
C MET A 182 -6.80 -9.78 0.90
N LEU A 183 -8.01 -9.37 1.27
CA LEU A 183 -9.24 -10.08 0.91
C LEU A 183 -9.45 -10.09 -0.61
N VAL A 184 -9.30 -8.93 -1.27
CA VAL A 184 -9.40 -8.83 -2.74
C VAL A 184 -8.36 -9.72 -3.42
N TYR A 185 -7.11 -9.72 -2.92
CA TYR A 185 -6.04 -10.59 -3.42
C TYR A 185 -6.40 -12.08 -3.32
N ILE A 186 -6.94 -12.52 -2.17
CA ILE A 186 -7.41 -13.90 -1.97
C ILE A 186 -8.53 -14.24 -2.95
N VAL A 187 -9.55 -13.38 -3.07
CA VAL A 187 -10.70 -13.63 -3.95
C VAL A 187 -10.26 -13.82 -5.40
N ILE A 188 -9.36 -12.97 -5.89
CA ILE A 188 -8.85 -13.06 -7.26
C ILE A 188 -8.03 -14.34 -7.46
N TYR A 189 -7.14 -14.69 -6.51
CA TYR A 189 -6.38 -15.95 -6.56
C TYR A 189 -7.30 -17.19 -6.55
N CYS A 190 -8.34 -17.18 -5.72
CA CYS A 190 -9.35 -18.23 -5.69
C CYS A 190 -10.10 -18.33 -7.03
N GLY A 191 -10.41 -17.19 -7.67
CA GLY A 191 -11.00 -17.15 -9.02
C GLY A 191 -10.11 -17.82 -10.06
N TYR A 192 -8.82 -17.45 -10.13
CA TYR A 192 -7.86 -18.08 -11.04
C TYR A 192 -7.66 -19.56 -10.73
N TYR A 193 -7.60 -19.95 -9.45
CA TYR A 193 -7.49 -21.35 -9.06
C TYR A 193 -8.69 -22.17 -9.56
N ALA A 194 -9.92 -21.68 -9.32
CA ALA A 194 -11.14 -22.35 -9.77
C ALA A 194 -11.18 -22.48 -11.30
N LEU A 195 -10.84 -21.40 -12.02
CA LEU A 195 -10.73 -21.39 -13.48
C LEU A 195 -9.71 -22.43 -13.96
N THR A 196 -8.54 -22.47 -13.32
CA THR A 196 -7.45 -23.40 -13.69
C THR A 196 -7.87 -24.85 -13.48
N VAL A 197 -8.41 -25.19 -12.31
CA VAL A 197 -8.86 -26.56 -12.01
C VAL A 197 -9.96 -27.00 -12.96
N HIS A 198 -10.91 -26.12 -13.27
CA HIS A 198 -11.98 -26.40 -14.22
C HIS A 198 -11.42 -26.70 -15.62
N SER A 199 -10.62 -25.79 -16.17
CA SER A 199 -10.03 -25.93 -17.50
C SER A 199 -9.10 -27.15 -17.61
N TYR A 200 -8.26 -27.40 -16.60
CA TYR A 200 -7.39 -28.58 -16.54
C TYR A 200 -8.23 -29.86 -16.60
N ASN A 201 -9.26 -29.96 -15.76
CA ASN A 201 -10.16 -31.11 -15.76
C ASN A 201 -10.88 -31.30 -17.10
N GLN A 202 -11.31 -30.21 -17.75
CA GLN A 202 -11.95 -30.28 -19.05
C GLN A 202 -11.02 -30.84 -20.13
N ILE A 203 -9.73 -30.51 -20.11
CA ILE A 203 -8.73 -31.01 -21.06
C ILE A 203 -8.48 -32.51 -20.87
N VAL A 204 -8.37 -32.94 -19.61
CA VAL A 204 -8.01 -34.32 -19.26
C VAL A 204 -9.20 -35.28 -19.31
N ASN A 205 -10.38 -34.85 -18.84
CA ASN A 205 -11.57 -35.71 -18.72
C ASN A 205 -12.52 -35.66 -19.91
N ARG A 206 -12.21 -34.84 -20.93
CA ARG A 206 -12.73 -35.00 -22.29
C ARG A 206 -12.37 -36.40 -22.81
#